data_AF-A0A4Q2XZR0-F1
#
_entry.id   AF-A0A4Q2XZR0-F1
#
_cell.length_a   1.000
_cell.length_b   1.000
_cell.length_c   1.000
_cell.angle_alpha   90.00
_cell.angle_beta   90.00
_cell.angle_gamma   90.00
#
_symmetry.space_group_name_H-M   'P 1'
#
loop_
_entity.id
_entity.type
_entity.pdbx_description
1 polymer ?
#
loop_
_entity_poly.entity_id
_entity_poly.type
_entity_poly.pdbx_seq_one_letter_code
_entity_poly.pdbx_strand_id
1 'polypeptide(L)'
;MAVAEWHIRSPPMAVDTKPPFSFRKTADLQQGAAAVDDVTRALPHALGPEKSLLSSILQDPQEYIGIAVEERLTAEHFYMPAHSTLFTFLIELFEAGTEIELVSLIQRLIDRGLLDRVGGPSALTD
;
A
#
# COMPACT_ATOMS: atom_id res chain seq x y z
N MET A 1 -15.62 -23.13 74.52
CA MET A 1 -15.93 -24.42 73.87
C MET A 1 -17.42 -24.46 73.57
N ALA A 2 -17.77 -24.67 72.30
CA ALA A 2 -19.03 -25.20 71.73
C ALA A 2 -20.38 -24.51 72.09
N VAL A 3 -21.03 -23.85 71.11
CA VAL A 3 -22.27 -24.27 70.33
C VAL A 3 -23.58 -24.02 71.11
N ALA A 4 -24.76 -23.68 70.56
CA ALA A 4 -25.32 -23.65 69.23
C ALA A 4 -26.58 -22.74 69.23
N GLU A 5 -27.12 -22.51 68.03
CA GLU A 5 -28.54 -22.21 67.70
C GLU A 5 -29.15 -20.87 68.14
N TRP A 6 -29.29 -19.98 67.16
CA TRP A 6 -30.43 -19.06 67.08
C TRP A 6 -31.23 -19.39 65.81
N HIS A 7 -32.51 -19.60 66.04
CA HIS A 7 -33.51 -20.08 65.10
C HIS A 7 -34.30 -18.87 64.53
N ILE A 8 -34.87 -19.06 63.33
CA ILE A 8 -36.11 -18.46 62.79
C ILE A 8 -36.02 -17.27 61.79
N ARG A 9 -36.55 -17.59 60.58
CA ARG A 9 -37.28 -16.80 59.55
C ARG A 9 -36.52 -16.18 58.36
N SER A 10 -36.53 -16.92 57.24
CA SER A 10 -36.52 -16.38 55.86
C SER A 10 -37.54 -17.12 54.99
N PRO A 11 -38.33 -16.41 54.16
CA PRO A 11 -38.33 -16.68 52.71
C PRO A 11 -38.60 -15.38 51.87
N PRO A 12 -38.76 -15.43 50.53
CA PRO A 12 -37.74 -15.81 49.53
C PRO A 12 -37.73 -14.87 48.28
N MET A 13 -36.89 -15.23 47.29
CA MET A 13 -36.96 -14.90 45.85
C MET A 13 -36.57 -13.48 45.37
N ALA A 14 -35.38 -13.39 44.78
CA ALA A 14 -35.25 -13.14 43.33
C ALA A 14 -33.82 -13.50 42.89
N VAL A 15 -33.70 -14.62 42.18
CA VAL A 15 -32.51 -15.04 41.45
C VAL A 15 -32.71 -14.58 40.02
N ASP A 16 -31.97 -13.56 39.59
CA ASP A 16 -31.84 -13.23 38.17
C ASP A 16 -30.65 -14.02 37.61
N THR A 17 -30.97 -15.04 36.83
CA THR A 17 -30.01 -15.91 36.14
C THR A 17 -29.45 -15.23 34.90
N LYS A 18 -28.15 -14.94 34.90
CA LYS A 18 -27.37 -14.58 33.72
C LYS A 18 -27.54 -15.64 32.60
N PRO A 19 -28.00 -15.28 31.39
CA PRO A 19 -28.09 -16.23 30.29
C PRO A 19 -26.70 -16.54 29.68
N PRO A 20 -26.51 -17.73 29.09
CA PRO A 20 -25.21 -18.24 28.66
C PRO A 20 -24.72 -17.58 27.37
N PHE A 21 -23.40 -17.39 27.28
CA PHE A 21 -22.69 -16.86 26.11
C PHE A 21 -23.01 -17.71 24.86
N SER A 22 -23.60 -17.07 23.86
CA SER A 22 -23.85 -17.67 22.54
C SER A 22 -22.79 -17.21 21.55
N PHE A 23 -21.90 -18.12 21.14
CA PHE A 23 -20.99 -17.89 20.01
C PHE A 23 -21.76 -18.10 18.70
N ARG A 24 -21.86 -17.08 17.85
CA ARG A 24 -22.21 -17.23 16.43
C ARG A 24 -21.12 -16.62 15.56
N LYS A 25 -20.62 -17.44 14.64
CA LYS A 25 -19.72 -17.06 13.55
C LYS A 25 -20.55 -16.81 12.31
N THR A 26 -20.59 -15.57 11.83
CA THR A 26 -20.99 -15.23 10.47
C THR A 26 -20.17 -14.03 10.00
N ALA A 27 -19.37 -14.28 8.95
CA ALA A 27 -18.74 -13.27 8.15
C ALA A 27 -19.81 -12.47 7.41
N ASP A 28 -19.81 -11.14 7.56
CA ASP A 28 -20.10 -10.15 6.50
C ASP A 28 -19.82 -8.76 7.11
N LEU A 29 -18.70 -8.14 6.74
CA LEU A 29 -18.33 -6.81 7.24
C LEU A 29 -18.70 -5.76 6.19
N GLN A 30 -19.67 -4.94 6.61
CA GLN A 30 -19.78 -3.50 6.37
C GLN A 30 -20.05 -3.00 4.94
N GLN A 31 -21.34 -2.77 4.67
CA GLN A 31 -21.82 -1.75 3.75
C GLN A 31 -21.37 -0.35 4.20
N GLY A 32 -20.72 0.38 3.28
CA GLY A 32 -20.53 1.83 3.34
C GLY A 32 -20.76 2.41 1.95
N ALA A 33 -21.97 2.92 1.70
CA ALA A 33 -22.33 3.57 0.45
C ALA A 33 -22.28 5.10 0.59
N ALA A 34 -21.72 5.71 -0.46
CA ALA A 34 -21.97 7.04 -1.02
C ALA A 34 -21.37 8.29 -0.35
N ALA A 35 -20.41 8.92 -1.05
CA ALA A 35 -20.45 10.35 -1.32
C ALA A 35 -19.61 10.73 -2.58
N VAL A 36 -20.27 11.47 -3.48
CA VAL A 36 -19.82 12.35 -4.59
C VAL A 36 -19.40 11.72 -5.94
N ASP A 37 -20.42 11.49 -6.79
CA ASP A 37 -20.31 11.64 -8.24
C ASP A 37 -20.25 13.14 -8.61
N ASP A 38 -19.13 13.61 -9.16
CA ASP A 38 -19.05 14.57 -10.28
C ASP A 38 -17.62 15.10 -10.46
N VAL A 39 -16.78 14.39 -11.21
CA VAL A 39 -15.90 14.96 -12.24
C VAL A 39 -15.58 13.78 -13.17
N THR A 40 -16.11 13.79 -14.40
CA THR A 40 -15.46 13.21 -15.58
C THR A 40 -14.61 11.95 -15.35
N ARG A 41 -15.24 10.76 -15.35
CA ARG A 41 -14.64 9.43 -15.60
C ARG A 41 -13.11 9.43 -15.74
N ALA A 42 -12.37 9.56 -14.65
CA ALA A 42 -11.02 9.04 -14.63
C ALA A 42 -11.19 7.52 -14.76
N LEU A 43 -10.53 6.90 -15.74
CA LEU A 43 -10.33 5.46 -15.68
C LEU A 43 -9.77 5.14 -14.28
N PRO A 44 -10.03 3.96 -13.68
CA PRO A 44 -9.42 3.61 -12.41
C PRO A 44 -7.88 3.56 -12.57
N HIS A 45 -7.25 4.73 -12.45
CA HIS A 45 -5.82 4.89 -12.39
C HIS A 45 -5.48 4.71 -10.92
N ALA A 46 -5.22 3.47 -10.52
CA ALA A 46 -4.48 3.29 -9.30
C ALA A 46 -3.07 3.81 -9.62
N LEU A 47 -2.66 4.92 -8.99
CA LEU A 47 -1.26 5.39 -9.03
C LEU A 47 -0.30 4.32 -8.46
N GLY A 48 -0.85 3.36 -7.70
CA GLY A 48 -0.17 2.18 -7.18
C GLY A 48 0.58 1.39 -8.26
N PRO A 49 -0.06 0.85 -9.31
CA PRO A 49 0.57 0.08 -10.37
C PRO A 49 1.86 0.67 -10.95
N GLU A 50 1.89 1.94 -11.37
CA GLU A 50 3.11 2.54 -11.95
C GLU A 50 4.23 2.64 -10.92
N LYS A 51 3.88 3.03 -9.69
CA LYS A 51 4.84 3.11 -8.59
C LYS A 51 5.37 1.74 -8.20
N SER A 52 4.50 0.74 -8.09
CA SER A 52 4.88 -0.64 -7.82
C SER A 52 5.78 -1.19 -8.93
N LEU A 53 5.47 -0.88 -10.20
CA LEU A 53 6.30 -1.28 -11.33
C LEU A 53 7.69 -0.63 -11.28
N LEU A 54 7.77 0.68 -11.04
CA LEU A 54 9.05 1.35 -10.88
C LEU A 54 9.83 0.87 -9.66
N SER A 55 9.14 0.60 -8.54
CA SER A 55 9.75 0.03 -7.34
C SER A 55 10.33 -1.36 -7.62
N SER A 56 9.59 -2.22 -8.33
CA SER A 56 10.10 -3.53 -8.79
C SER A 56 11.32 -3.37 -9.69
N ILE A 57 11.30 -2.43 -10.64
CA ILE A 57 12.46 -2.14 -11.48
C ILE A 57 13.66 -1.72 -10.64
N LEU A 58 13.48 -0.84 -9.64
CA LEU A 58 14.57 -0.37 -8.80
C LEU A 58 15.17 -1.44 -7.88
N GLN A 59 14.47 -2.56 -7.64
CA GLN A 59 15.00 -3.68 -6.85
C GLN A 59 16.03 -4.51 -7.63
N ASP A 60 15.82 -4.69 -8.93
CA ASP A 60 16.79 -5.32 -9.84
C ASP A 60 16.73 -4.64 -11.22
N PRO A 61 17.42 -3.49 -11.38
CA PRO A 61 17.30 -2.69 -12.59
C PRO A 61 17.76 -3.43 -13.84
N GLN A 62 18.78 -4.28 -13.75
CA GLN A 62 19.30 -4.97 -14.93
C GLN A 62 18.32 -6.01 -15.45
N GLU A 63 17.74 -6.82 -14.57
CA GLU A 63 16.75 -7.83 -14.96
C GLU A 63 15.45 -7.18 -15.45
N TYR A 64 14.86 -6.31 -14.63
CA TYR A 64 13.51 -5.81 -14.91
C TYR A 64 13.46 -4.75 -16.01
N ILE A 65 14.52 -3.99 -16.25
CA ILE A 65 14.59 -3.12 -17.44
C ILE A 65 14.66 -3.99 -18.70
N GLY A 66 15.46 -5.07 -18.70
CA GLY A 66 15.54 -6.00 -19.82
C GLY A 66 14.17 -6.59 -20.17
N ILE A 67 13.44 -7.09 -19.17
CA ILE A 67 12.08 -7.60 -19.34
C ILE A 67 11.13 -6.50 -19.86
N ALA A 68 11.19 -5.30 -19.29
CA ALA A 68 10.35 -4.18 -19.72
C ALA A 68 10.57 -3.82 -21.20
N VAL A 69 11.82 -3.83 -21.66
CA VAL A 69 12.16 -3.59 -23.07
C VAL A 69 11.66 -4.73 -23.98
N GLU A 70 11.83 -5.99 -23.55
CA GLU A 70 11.34 -7.17 -24.30
C GLU A 70 9.81 -7.13 -24.47
N GLU A 71 9.09 -6.77 -23.42
CA GLU A 71 7.63 -6.61 -23.39
C GLU A 71 7.14 -5.28 -24.02
N ARG A 72 8.06 -4.49 -24.60
CA ARG A 72 7.76 -3.21 -25.28
C ARG A 72 7.12 -2.15 -24.39
N LEU A 73 7.43 -2.16 -23.09
CA LEU A 73 7.08 -1.05 -22.20
C LEU A 73 7.88 0.19 -22.61
N THR A 74 7.17 1.29 -22.87
CA THR A 74 7.78 2.58 -23.20
C THR A 74 7.38 3.65 -22.19
N ALA A 75 8.16 4.73 -22.11
CA ALA A 75 7.87 5.87 -21.23
C ALA A 75 6.48 6.51 -21.48
N GLU A 76 5.92 6.35 -22.69
CA GLU A 76 4.59 6.86 -23.05
C GLU A 76 3.44 6.06 -22.41
N HIS A 77 3.71 4.87 -21.87
CA HIS A 77 2.71 4.06 -21.16
C HIS A 77 2.47 4.57 -19.73
N PHE A 78 3.35 5.43 -19.20
CA PHE A 78 3.17 6.03 -17.88
C PHE A 78 2.23 7.25 -17.98
N TYR A 79 1.22 7.27 -17.12
CA TYR A 79 0.31 8.40 -16.96
C TYR A 79 0.99 9.57 -16.25
N MET A 80 1.82 9.30 -15.23
CA MET A 80 2.51 10.36 -14.50
C MET A 80 3.79 10.80 -15.24
N PRO A 81 3.94 12.09 -15.61
CA PRO A 81 5.14 12.58 -16.29
C PRO A 81 6.44 12.35 -15.50
N ALA A 82 6.35 12.37 -14.17
CA ALA A 82 7.47 12.05 -13.27
C ALA A 82 7.96 10.61 -13.46
N HIS A 83 7.03 9.65 -13.54
CA HIS A 83 7.35 8.23 -13.75
C HIS A 83 7.88 7.97 -15.16
N SER A 84 7.27 8.60 -16.16
CA SER A 84 7.74 8.59 -17.54
C SER A 84 9.20 9.07 -17.62
N THR A 85 9.50 10.21 -17.00
CA THR A 85 10.86 10.77 -16.94
C THR A 85 11.84 9.84 -16.24
N LEU A 86 11.45 9.26 -15.11
CA LEU A 86 12.28 8.31 -14.37
C LEU A 86 12.57 7.07 -15.22
N PHE A 87 11.55 6.47 -15.84
CA PHE A 87 11.72 5.29 -16.67
C PHE A 87 12.62 5.57 -17.88
N THR A 88 12.43 6.70 -18.58
CA THR A 88 13.34 7.13 -19.66
C THR A 88 14.78 7.18 -19.18
N PHE A 89 15.03 7.79 -18.02
CA PHE A 89 16.37 7.89 -17.47
C PHE A 89 16.98 6.53 -17.12
N LEU A 90 16.17 5.60 -16.61
CA LEU A 90 16.60 4.23 -16.33
C LEU A 90 16.98 3.48 -17.61
N ILE A 91 16.19 3.62 -18.68
CA ILE A 91 16.52 3.07 -20.01
C ILE A 91 17.84 3.64 -20.52
N GLU A 92 18.03 4.96 -20.46
CA GLU A 92 19.28 5.60 -20.90
C GLU A 92 20.52 5.02 -20.21
N LEU A 93 20.44 4.80 -18.90
CA LEU A 93 21.54 4.20 -18.13
C LEU A 93 21.77 2.73 -18.50
N PHE A 94 20.69 1.98 -18.69
CA PHE A 94 20.74 0.57 -19.10
C PHE A 94 21.36 0.41 -20.50
N GLU A 95 20.92 1.22 -21.48
CA GLU A 95 21.47 1.22 -22.85
C GLU A 95 22.93 1.67 -22.87
N ALA A 96 23.32 2.57 -21.97
CA ALA A 96 24.71 2.97 -21.78
C ALA A 96 25.58 1.90 -21.08
N GLY A 97 25.01 0.74 -20.73
CA GLY A 97 25.70 -0.32 -19.98
C GLY A 97 26.15 0.14 -18.60
N THR A 98 25.47 1.14 -18.03
CA THR A 98 25.85 1.75 -16.78
C THR A 98 25.10 1.08 -15.63
N GLU A 99 25.83 0.67 -14.60
CA GLU A 99 25.24 0.14 -13.38
C GLU A 99 24.31 1.17 -12.72
N ILE A 100 23.15 0.69 -12.27
CA ILE A 100 22.08 1.49 -11.67
C ILE A 100 21.96 1.10 -10.20
N GLU A 101 22.58 1.90 -9.35
CA GLU A 101 22.49 1.78 -7.89
C GLU A 101 21.77 3.00 -7.33
N LEU A 102 20.87 2.84 -6.34
CA LEU A 102 19.98 3.90 -5.85
C LEU A 102 20.70 5.22 -5.51
N VAL A 103 21.80 5.16 -4.76
CA VAL A 103 22.57 6.36 -4.39
C VAL A 103 23.17 7.04 -5.63
N SER A 104 23.71 6.25 -6.56
CA SER A 104 24.28 6.76 -7.80
C SER A 104 23.21 7.32 -8.73
N LEU A 105 22.03 6.71 -8.77
CA LEU A 105 20.88 7.16 -9.54
C LEU A 105 20.41 8.54 -9.06
N ILE A 106 20.26 8.72 -7.74
CA ILE A 106 19.89 10.03 -7.15
C ILE A 106 20.93 11.09 -7.53
N GLN A 107 22.22 10.79 -7.39
CA GLN A 107 23.27 11.74 -7.75
C GLN A 107 23.21 12.12 -9.23
N ARG A 108 23.05 11.14 -10.14
CA ARG A 108 22.94 11.41 -11.58
C ARG A 108 21.69 12.22 -11.92
N LEU A 109 20.57 12.00 -11.23
CA LEU A 109 19.35 12.82 -11.38
C LEU A 109 19.58 14.26 -10.92
N ILE A 110 20.35 14.48 -9.84
CA ILE A 110 20.77 15.81 -9.38
C ILE A 110 21.64 16.48 -10.45
N ASP A 111 22.66 15.78 -10.93
CA ASP A 111 23.62 16.30 -11.92
C ASP A 111 22.94 16.68 -13.24
N ARG A 112 21.85 15.97 -13.60
CA ARG A 112 21.02 16.25 -14.78
C ARG A 112 19.91 17.27 -14.54
N GLY A 113 19.72 17.75 -13.31
CA GLY A 113 18.61 18.65 -12.96
C GLY A 113 17.22 18.03 -13.11
N LEU A 114 17.13 16.70 -13.02
CA LEU A 114 15.89 15.93 -13.19
C LEU A 114 15.25 15.51 -11.85
N LEU A 115 15.99 15.56 -10.74
CA LEU A 115 15.51 15.07 -9.43
C LEU A 115 14.15 15.67 -9.02
N ASP A 116 13.97 16.98 -9.20
CA ASP A 116 12.71 17.66 -8.87
C ASP A 116 11.55 17.17 -9.77
N ARG A 117 11.85 16.91 -11.06
CA ARG A 117 10.86 16.45 -12.04
C ARG A 117 10.35 15.04 -11.78
N VAL A 118 11.14 14.20 -11.13
CA VAL A 118 10.74 12.84 -10.75
C VAL A 118 10.06 12.76 -9.38
N GLY A 119 9.83 13.90 -8.72
CA GLY A 119 9.16 13.97 -7.41
C GLY A 119 10.11 13.98 -6.21
N GLY A 120 11.41 14.22 -6.43
CA GLY A 120 12.43 14.30 -5.40
C GLY A 120 12.94 12.93 -4.91
N PRO A 121 13.82 12.91 -3.90
CA PRO A 121 14.43 11.68 -3.39
C PRO A 121 13.39 10.67 -2.87
N SER A 122 12.30 11.16 -2.28
CA SER A 122 11.24 10.32 -1.71
C SER A 122 10.53 9.45 -2.74
N ALA A 123 10.49 9.86 -4.01
CA ALA A 123 9.89 9.07 -5.08
C ALA A 123 10.65 7.78 -5.38
N LEU A 124 11.94 7.70 -5.00
CA LEU A 124 12.81 6.55 -5.25
C LEU A 124 12.95 5.64 -4.03
N THR A 125 12.37 6.02 -2.88
CA THR A 125 12.54 5.33 -1.59
C THR A 125 11.25 4.81 -0.98
N ASP A 126 10.11 4.98 -1.66
CA ASP A 126 8.79 4.55 -1.18
C ASP A 126 8.27 3.28 -1.87
#